data_AF-A0A2T7A9J8-F1
#
_entry.id   AF-A0A2T7A9J8-F1
#
_cell.length_a   1.000
_cell.length_b   1.000
_cell.length_c   1.000
_cell.angle_alpha   90.00
_cell.angle_beta   90.00
_cell.angle_gamma   90.00
#
_symmetry.space_group_name_H-M   'P 1'
#
loop_
_entity.id
_entity.type
_entity.pdbx_description
1 polymer ?
#
loop_
_entity_poly.entity_id
_entity_poly.type
_entity_poly.pdbx_seq_one_letter_code
_entity_poly.pdbx_strand_id
1 'polypeptide(L)'
;MDLFGDNSDSEVEPLGAGLVEPAPILKPRIIETTFDGLLSSPIKLHEDLAKGCGGRIWPAGETLAKYLLRRYGGGSNELRGKRITELGAGGGLVGLAVAAGCDISESELYITDMEAMMEMMARNVALNKFEGKVKVQLLDW
;
A
#
# COMPACT_ATOMS: atom_id res chain seq x y z
N MET A 1 -51.02 -25.76 4.14
CA MET A 1 -51.03 -24.53 4.96
C MET A 1 -49.62 -24.00 4.85
N ASP A 2 -49.41 -23.11 3.90
CA ASP A 2 -48.08 -22.56 3.59
C ASP A 2 -47.76 -21.49 4.65
N LEU A 3 -46.69 -21.72 5.41
CA LEU A 3 -46.29 -20.92 6.57
C LEU A 3 -45.14 -19.95 6.24
N PHE A 4 -44.96 -19.63 4.96
CA PHE A 4 -43.97 -18.65 4.51
C PHE A 4 -44.69 -17.60 3.69
N GLY A 5 -45.15 -16.56 4.39
CA GLY A 5 -45.58 -15.33 3.75
C GLY A 5 -44.43 -14.74 2.95
N ASP A 6 -44.78 -14.25 1.77
CA ASP A 6 -43.94 -13.48 0.87
C ASP A 6 -43.27 -12.33 1.65
N ASN A 7 -42.04 -12.54 2.09
CA ASN A 7 -41.23 -11.51 2.69
C ASN A 7 -40.75 -10.66 1.52
N SER A 8 -41.54 -9.65 1.16
CA SER A 8 -41.16 -8.61 0.22
C SER A 8 -39.90 -7.94 0.78
N ASP A 9 -38.75 -8.46 0.41
CA ASP A 9 -37.45 -7.85 0.67
C ASP A 9 -37.58 -6.40 0.21
N SER A 10 -37.47 -5.50 1.18
CA SER A 10 -37.44 -4.07 0.94
C SER A 10 -36.42 -3.78 -0.15
N GLU A 11 -36.89 -3.40 -1.34
CA GLU A 11 -36.08 -2.85 -2.39
C GLU A 11 -35.43 -1.58 -1.83
N VAL A 12 -34.21 -1.71 -1.30
CA VAL A 12 -33.37 -0.57 -0.99
C VAL A 12 -33.00 0.00 -2.35
N GLU A 13 -33.63 1.12 -2.74
CA GLU A 13 -33.24 1.79 -3.97
C GLU A 13 -31.72 2.00 -3.96
N PRO A 14 -31.01 1.55 -5.00
CA PRO A 14 -29.58 1.77 -5.08
C PRO A 14 -29.34 3.27 -5.03
N LEU A 15 -28.51 3.71 -4.07
CA LEU A 15 -28.12 5.11 -3.92
C LEU A 15 -27.81 5.69 -5.30
N GLY A 16 -28.64 6.65 -5.73
CA GLY A 16 -28.56 7.19 -7.08
C GLY A 16 -27.16 7.73 -7.35
N ALA A 17 -26.61 7.46 -8.54
CA ALA A 17 -25.26 7.87 -8.94
C ALA A 17 -25.01 9.39 -8.84
N GLY A 18 -26.05 10.21 -8.66
CA GLY A 18 -25.95 11.65 -8.40
C GLY A 18 -25.74 12.03 -6.93
N LEU A 19 -25.72 11.08 -5.99
CA LEU A 19 -25.49 11.32 -4.56
C LEU A 19 -24.00 11.29 -4.18
N VAL A 20 -23.13 10.89 -5.11
CA VAL A 20 -21.68 10.79 -4.90
C VAL A 20 -21.00 11.61 -5.98
N GLU A 21 -20.13 12.53 -5.59
CA GLU A 21 -19.30 13.25 -6.56
C GLU A 21 -18.41 12.25 -7.32
N PRO A 22 -18.25 12.40 -8.65
CA PRO A 22 -17.33 11.56 -9.41
C PRO A 22 -15.93 11.61 -8.81
N ALA A 23 -15.28 10.45 -8.69
CA ALA A 23 -13.92 10.40 -8.20
C ALA A 23 -13.01 11.29 -9.07
N PRO A 24 -12.18 12.17 -8.47
CA PRO A 24 -11.33 13.06 -9.24
C PRO A 24 -10.36 12.25 -10.10
N ILE A 25 -10.30 12.57 -11.40
CA ILE A 25 -9.36 11.97 -12.33
C ILE A 25 -7.97 12.55 -12.06
N LEU A 26 -7.17 11.83 -11.29
CA LEU A 26 -5.78 12.19 -11.04
C LEU A 26 -4.91 11.65 -12.18
N LYS A 27 -4.11 12.53 -12.79
CA LYS A 27 -3.06 12.09 -13.72
C LYS A 27 -1.99 11.31 -12.95
N PRO A 28 -1.40 10.26 -13.56
CA PRO A 28 -0.28 9.56 -12.96
C PRO A 28 0.87 10.52 -12.63
N ARG A 29 1.51 10.32 -11.49
CA ARG A 29 2.60 11.19 -11.04
C ARG A 29 3.64 10.41 -10.24
N ILE A 30 4.84 10.97 -10.15
CA ILE A 30 5.83 10.52 -9.17
C ILE A 30 5.79 11.51 -8.01
N ILE A 31 5.66 10.98 -6.80
CA ILE A 31 5.80 11.72 -5.55
C ILE A 31 7.04 11.25 -4.81
N GLU A 32 7.53 12.11 -3.93
CA GLU A 32 8.68 11.83 -3.09
C GLU A 32 8.34 12.15 -1.63
N THR A 33 8.82 11.34 -0.69
CA THR A 33 8.63 11.63 0.73
C THR A 33 9.83 11.16 1.55
N THR A 34 10.20 11.96 2.54
CA THR A 34 11.14 11.62 3.60
C THR A 34 10.44 11.28 4.92
N PHE A 35 9.09 11.24 4.92
CA PHE A 35 8.27 11.09 6.10
C PHE A 35 8.61 12.11 7.20
N ASP A 36 8.60 13.40 6.85
CA ASP A 36 8.97 14.52 7.73
C ASP A 36 10.43 14.43 8.23
N GLY A 37 11.34 13.98 7.37
CA GLY A 37 12.77 13.89 7.69
C GLY A 37 13.18 12.63 8.47
N LEU A 38 12.30 11.64 8.63
CA LEU A 38 12.65 10.34 9.20
C LEU A 38 13.57 9.52 8.29
N LEU A 39 13.61 9.82 6.99
CA LEU A 39 14.58 9.29 6.03
C LEU A 39 15.59 10.37 5.63
N SER A 40 16.86 9.97 5.52
CA SER A 40 17.95 10.84 5.04
C SER A 40 17.89 11.10 3.53
N SER A 41 17.21 10.24 2.77
CA SER A 41 16.94 10.41 1.34
C SER A 41 15.49 10.00 1.06
N PRO A 42 14.78 10.70 0.16
CA PRO A 42 13.38 10.41 -0.08
C PRO A 42 13.22 9.07 -0.80
N ILE A 43 12.12 8.38 -0.50
CA ILE A 43 11.61 7.33 -1.39
C ILE A 43 10.73 7.95 -2.47
N LYS A 44 10.69 7.32 -3.64
CA LYS A 44 9.89 7.72 -4.80
C LYS A 44 8.75 6.74 -5.04
N LEU A 45 7.56 7.24 -5.30
CA LEU A 45 6.38 6.44 -5.58
C LEU A 45 5.67 6.97 -6.81
N HIS A 46 5.42 6.09 -7.76
CA HIS A 46 4.46 6.29 -8.83
C HIS A 46 3.05 6.07 -8.28
N GLU A 47 2.22 7.10 -8.35
CA GLU A 47 0.79 7.04 -8.07
C GLU A 47 0.01 7.05 -9.39
N ASP A 48 -0.91 6.09 -9.55
CA ASP A 48 -1.81 5.99 -10.69
C ASP A 48 -3.13 5.31 -10.28
N LEU A 49 -4.24 6.07 -10.33
CA LEU A 49 -5.58 5.58 -9.97
C LEU A 49 -6.29 4.83 -11.10
N ALA A 50 -5.67 4.68 -12.28
CA ALA A 50 -6.31 4.04 -13.44
C ALA A 50 -6.71 2.57 -13.20
N LYS A 51 -6.01 1.87 -12.29
CA LYS A 51 -6.25 0.46 -11.94
C LYS A 51 -6.92 0.26 -10.58
N GLY A 52 -7.45 1.32 -9.98
CA GLY A 52 -8.17 1.27 -8.71
C GLY A 52 -7.56 2.14 -7.61
N CYS A 53 -8.17 2.09 -6.43
CA CYS A 53 -7.88 3.00 -5.32
C CYS A 53 -6.55 2.72 -4.59
N GLY A 54 -5.92 1.56 -4.83
CA GLY A 54 -4.57 1.24 -4.34
C GLY A 54 -3.47 2.09 -4.99
N GLY A 55 -3.80 2.80 -6.07
CA GLY A 55 -2.94 3.69 -6.83
C GLY A 55 -2.47 4.97 -6.15
N ARG A 56 -2.87 5.21 -4.89
CA ARG A 56 -2.53 6.43 -4.14
C ARG A 56 -2.02 6.12 -2.75
N ILE A 57 -1.29 7.05 -2.16
CA ILE A 57 -0.99 7.03 -0.73
C ILE A 57 -2.26 7.25 0.08
N TRP A 58 -2.39 6.42 1.11
CA TRP A 58 -3.42 6.53 2.14
C TRP A 58 -2.82 7.02 3.46
N PRO A 59 -3.53 7.87 4.23
CA PRO A 59 -3.03 8.38 5.51
C PRO A 59 -2.64 7.28 6.53
N ALA A 60 -3.34 6.14 6.50
CA ALA A 60 -3.00 4.99 7.35
C ALA A 60 -1.63 4.40 7.02
N GLY A 61 -1.30 4.25 5.73
CA GLY A 61 0.01 3.78 5.28
C GLY A 61 1.12 4.75 5.67
N GLU A 62 0.89 6.06 5.49
CA GLU A 62 1.85 7.08 5.92
C GLU A 62 2.08 7.05 7.45
N THR A 63 1.01 6.91 8.22
CA THR A 63 1.07 6.80 9.69
C THR A 63 1.86 5.56 10.12
N LEU A 64 1.59 4.41 9.50
CA LEU A 64 2.29 3.16 9.80
C LEU A 64 3.78 3.24 9.42
N ALA A 65 4.12 3.78 8.24
CA ALA A 65 5.50 3.98 7.83
C ALA A 65 6.27 4.87 8.82
N LYS A 66 5.68 6.02 9.22
CA LYS A 66 6.28 6.90 10.24
C LYS A 66 6.49 6.18 11.57
N TYR A 67 5.54 5.36 12.01
CA TYR A 67 5.68 4.56 13.23
C TYR A 67 6.85 3.57 13.13
N LEU A 68 6.91 2.79 12.05
CA LEU A 68 7.97 1.78 11.86
C LEU A 68 9.35 2.43 11.76
N LEU A 69 9.48 3.54 11.04
CA LEU A 69 10.72 4.29 10.95
C LEU A 69 11.19 4.83 12.31
N ARG A 70 10.28 5.33 13.15
CA ARG A 70 10.62 5.77 14.51
C ARG A 70 10.98 4.61 15.43
N ARG A 71 10.29 3.49 15.31
CA ARG A 71 10.44 2.33 16.22
C ARG A 71 11.63 1.45 15.87
N TYR A 72 11.91 1.25 14.59
CA TYR A 72 12.87 0.28 14.07
C TYR A 72 13.93 0.90 13.13
N GLY A 73 13.85 2.20 12.85
CA GLY A 73 14.93 2.93 12.17
C GLY A 73 16.06 3.32 13.11
N GLY A 74 16.96 4.20 12.66
CA GLY A 74 17.95 4.86 13.51
C GLY A 74 18.98 3.95 14.16
N GLY A 75 19.25 2.77 13.58
CA GLY A 75 20.25 1.81 14.07
C GLY A 75 19.69 0.66 14.92
N SER A 76 18.37 0.54 15.07
CA SER A 76 17.77 -0.69 15.62
C SER A 76 18.04 -1.89 14.70
N ASN A 77 18.33 -3.05 15.29
CA ASN A 77 18.58 -4.32 14.60
C ASN A 77 17.44 -5.33 14.79
N GLU A 78 16.30 -4.91 15.35
CA GLU A 78 15.19 -5.82 15.69
C GLU A 78 14.53 -6.45 14.46
N LEU A 79 14.63 -5.79 13.30
CA LEU A 79 14.14 -6.29 12.03
C LEU A 79 15.17 -7.13 11.26
N ARG A 80 16.41 -7.29 11.77
CA ARG A 80 17.47 -8.11 11.18
C ARG A 80 17.11 -9.60 11.24
N GLY A 81 17.38 -10.34 10.16
CA GLY A 81 17.08 -11.77 10.05
C GLY A 81 15.59 -12.14 10.13
N LYS A 82 14.68 -11.17 9.95
CA LYS A 82 13.23 -11.41 10.03
C LYS A 82 12.65 -11.73 8.65
N ARG A 83 11.47 -12.35 8.64
CA ARG A 83 10.64 -12.51 7.45
C ARG A 83 9.44 -11.60 7.61
N ILE A 84 9.33 -10.62 6.73
CA ILE A 84 8.37 -9.52 6.80
C ILE A 84 7.47 -9.62 5.57
N THR A 85 6.16 -9.51 5.79
CA THR A 85 5.16 -9.51 4.72
C THR A 85 4.19 -8.36 4.94
N GLU A 86 4.02 -7.52 3.93
CA GLU A 86 2.99 -6.48 3.88
C GLU A 86 1.80 -6.99 3.04
N LEU A 87 0.61 -6.95 3.62
CA LEU A 87 -0.66 -7.31 2.97
C LEU A 87 -1.39 -6.04 2.53
N GLY A 88 -1.89 -5.99 1.30
CA GLY A 88 -2.58 -4.81 0.78
C GLY A 88 -1.63 -3.62 0.62
N ALA A 89 -0.47 -3.86 0.03
CA ALA A 89 0.61 -2.87 -0.08
C ALA A 89 0.27 -1.68 -1.00
N GLY A 90 -0.70 -1.82 -1.91
CA GLY A 90 -1.01 -0.83 -2.95
C GLY A 90 0.22 -0.49 -3.78
N GLY A 91 0.72 0.74 -3.66
CA GLY A 91 1.97 1.18 -4.28
C GLY A 91 3.26 0.76 -3.55
N GLY A 92 3.18 0.13 -2.38
CA GLY A 92 4.31 -0.33 -1.58
C GLY A 92 4.88 0.67 -0.58
N LEU A 93 4.13 1.73 -0.22
CA LEU A 93 4.63 2.84 0.62
C LEU A 93 5.34 2.36 1.91
N VAL A 94 4.74 1.43 2.64
CA VAL A 94 5.25 1.02 3.96
C VAL A 94 6.46 0.11 3.82
N GLY A 95 6.39 -0.93 2.99
CA GLY A 95 7.51 -1.82 2.72
C GLY A 95 8.73 -1.06 2.18
N LEU A 96 8.53 -0.10 1.27
CA LEU A 96 9.62 0.73 0.76
C LEU A 96 10.21 1.64 1.84
N ALA A 97 9.39 2.17 2.75
CA ALA A 97 9.89 2.94 3.90
C ALA A 97 10.78 2.07 4.81
N VAL A 98 10.34 0.85 5.13
CA VAL A 98 11.13 -0.12 5.91
C VAL A 98 12.46 -0.45 5.22
N ALA A 99 12.43 -0.71 3.91
CA ALA A 99 13.63 -1.02 3.14
C ALA A 99 14.63 0.15 3.04
N ALA A 100 14.12 1.39 3.12
CA ALA A 100 14.92 2.60 3.09
C ALA A 100 15.53 2.97 4.45
N GLY A 101 14.78 2.80 5.54
CA GLY A 101 15.12 3.39 6.84
C GLY A 101 15.46 2.42 7.96
N CYS A 102 15.22 1.12 7.79
CA CYS A 102 15.46 0.10 8.83
C CYS A 102 16.62 -0.84 8.45
N ASP A 103 17.28 -1.42 9.47
CA ASP A 103 18.21 -2.53 9.24
C ASP A 103 17.44 -3.83 9.00
N ILE A 104 17.32 -4.19 7.72
CA ILE A 104 16.74 -5.45 7.25
C ILE A 104 17.82 -6.38 6.70
N SER A 105 19.06 -6.28 7.18
CA SER A 105 20.12 -7.20 6.81
C SER A 105 19.73 -8.64 7.15
N GLU A 106 20.02 -9.58 6.26
CA GLU A 106 19.65 -11.00 6.38
C GLU A 106 18.14 -11.27 6.46
N SER A 107 17.31 -10.25 6.25
CA SER A 107 15.85 -10.37 6.29
C SER A 107 15.27 -10.63 4.90
N GLU A 108 14.06 -11.16 4.87
CA GLU A 108 13.22 -11.18 3.68
C GLU A 108 12.07 -10.20 3.87
N LEU A 109 11.84 -9.34 2.87
CA LEU A 109 10.71 -8.42 2.85
C LEU A 109 9.89 -8.65 1.58
N TYR A 110 8.64 -9.05 1.77
CA TYR A 110 7.65 -9.22 0.72
C TYR A 110 6.59 -8.13 0.83
N ILE A 111 6.27 -7.49 -0.28
CA ILE A 111 5.06 -6.67 -0.41
C ILE A 111 4.06 -7.40 -1.30
N THR A 112 2.81 -7.48 -0.85
CA THR A 112 1.78 -8.29 -1.49
C THR A 112 0.48 -7.52 -1.68
N ASP A 113 -0.17 -7.79 -2.81
CA ASP A 113 -1.45 -7.21 -3.18
C ASP A 113 -2.08 -8.03 -4.33
N MET A 114 -3.25 -7.59 -4.81
CA MET A 114 -3.94 -8.15 -5.97
C MET A 114 -3.24 -7.82 -7.30
N GLU A 115 -3.61 -8.54 -8.36
CA GLU A 115 -2.99 -8.45 -9.70
C GLU A 115 -2.93 -7.01 -10.24
N ALA A 116 -3.97 -6.22 -9.99
CA ALA A 116 -4.06 -4.83 -10.44
C ALA A 116 -2.88 -3.95 -9.95
N MET A 117 -2.29 -4.27 -8.80
CA MET A 117 -1.22 -3.50 -8.17
C MET A 117 0.19 -4.01 -8.50
N MET A 118 0.32 -5.20 -9.08
CA MET A 118 1.62 -5.87 -9.30
C MET A 118 2.61 -5.02 -10.11
N GLU A 119 2.16 -4.43 -11.22
CA GLU A 119 2.99 -3.56 -12.06
C GLU A 119 3.48 -2.31 -11.30
N MET A 120 2.59 -1.70 -10.51
CA MET A 120 2.90 -0.48 -9.77
C MET A 120 3.86 -0.75 -8.62
N MET A 121 3.65 -1.83 -7.86
CA MET A 121 4.59 -2.28 -6.82
C MET A 121 5.99 -2.52 -7.42
N ALA A 122 6.08 -3.26 -8.52
CA ALA A 122 7.36 -3.53 -9.19
C ALA A 122 8.03 -2.24 -9.67
N ARG A 123 7.28 -1.32 -10.27
CA ARG A 123 7.77 0.00 -10.69
C ARG A 123 8.32 0.80 -9.52
N ASN A 124 7.63 0.81 -8.38
CA ASN A 124 8.03 1.58 -7.21
C ASN A 124 9.26 0.97 -6.52
N VAL A 125 9.39 -0.36 -6.49
CA VAL A 125 10.63 -1.02 -6.07
C VAL A 125 11.80 -0.58 -6.95
N ALA A 126 11.63 -0.59 -8.27
CA ALA A 126 12.67 -0.20 -9.22
C ALA A 126 13.05 1.29 -9.14
N LEU A 127 12.07 2.19 -8.95
CA LEU A 127 12.30 3.63 -8.77
C LEU A 127 13.25 3.94 -7.60
N ASN A 128 13.29 3.06 -6.59
CA ASN A 128 14.14 3.19 -5.41
C ASN A 128 15.38 2.29 -5.44
N LYS A 129 15.59 1.51 -6.51
CA LYS A 129 16.67 0.52 -6.63
C LYS A 129 16.64 -0.54 -5.51
N PHE A 130 15.42 -0.97 -5.14
CA PHE A 130 15.18 -1.91 -4.03
C PHE A 130 14.91 -3.34 -4.49
N GLU A 131 15.17 -3.70 -5.75
CA GLU A 131 14.92 -5.04 -6.31
C GLU A 131 15.64 -6.15 -5.56
N GLY A 132 16.81 -5.85 -4.97
CA GLY A 132 17.56 -6.79 -4.12
C GLY A 132 17.11 -6.81 -2.64
N LYS A 133 16.21 -5.93 -2.23
CA LYS A 133 15.75 -5.77 -0.83
C LYS A 133 14.28 -6.08 -0.64
N VAL A 134 13.44 -5.85 -1.65
CA VAL A 134 11.99 -5.95 -1.59
C VAL A 134 11.50 -6.89 -2.69
N LYS A 135 10.77 -7.92 -2.30
CA LYS A 135 10.16 -8.89 -3.22
C LYS A 135 8.69 -8.54 -3.40
N VAL A 136 8.25 -8.43 -4.65
CA VAL A 136 6.83 -8.21 -4.99
C VAL A 136 6.19 -9.56 -5.26
N GLN A 137 5.04 -9.83 -4.64
CA GLN A 137 4.36 -11.12 -4.78
C GLN A 137 2.84 -10.95 -4.81
N LEU A 138 2.18 -11.65 -5.74
CA LEU A 138 0.72 -11.69 -5.82
C LEU A 138 0.15 -12.40 -4.59
N LEU A 139 -0.81 -11.76 -3.93
CA LEU A 139 -1.66 -12.38 -2.92
C LEU A 139 -3.04 -11.74 -2.99
N ASP A 140 -3.98 -12.49 -3.57
CA ASP A 140 -5.39 -12.14 -3.61
C ASP A 140 -6.11 -12.87 -2.47
N TRP A 141 -6.85 -12.15 -1.63
CA TRP A 141 -7.27 -12.57 -0.29
C TRP A 141 -8.78 -12.44 -0.09
#